data_AF-A0A6P2FUX0-F1
#
_entry.id   AF-A0A6P2FUX0-F1
#
_cell.length_a   1.000
_cell.length_b   1.000
_cell.length_c   1.000
_cell.angle_alpha   90.00
_cell.angle_beta   90.00
_cell.angle_gamma   90.00
#
_symmetry.space_group_name_H-M   'P 1'
#
loop_
_entity.id
_entity.type
_entity.pdbx_description
1 polymer ?
#
loop_
_entity_poly.entity_id
_entity_poly.type
_entity_poly.pdbx_seq_one_letter_code
_entity_poly.pdbx_strand_id
1 'polypeptide(L)'
;MMRAIRCFVAVAMVTAIAACGGGGGGSSGVGGLIATGPSAPAAKLTTVVAINGAEASAASDGRYLVRPGDTVVITPSQGATWSTKAADPGFVQLRNPTAVDNQWSAQVVNTKAQQTTYTVTANAAGSDLSSEVVLAVMAGDARNGEFLVFATNGTQQKLSLNLDLSTYELTNSAGSTVTGTFSARAEEPGTFSFKSARVEIAVDNARFRLTDDVVVGSFPLELAQAGPFIAYSVQPFVAVRNLVTEQAGLEGTYNRFGIDLTPTGRDSTIRQVQVLPGGAAVLMCDDIGVRRIEACPPASVLTYDVTPGNSATSWRITNRANPNDVGAFAVARVGKENVYLAAGLNSQVANMSVFRIGLQDSAAWPYTTARGADTAAGWVKFVLDATTYSAAVTRYDGSQEALAYGLIGTGTAGPQGMRIANQGPGGLWAVQSGQLAVVVGGRGTAQKGFIQIGLTD
;
A
#
# COMPACT_ATOMS: atom_id res chain seq x y z
N MET A 1 -27.69 18.14 -39.89
CA MET A 1 -27.50 17.32 -41.11
C MET A 1 -27.30 15.88 -40.65
N MET A 2 -28.36 15.09 -40.50
CA MET A 2 -29.00 14.19 -41.48
C MET A 2 -28.33 12.80 -41.65
N ARG A 3 -29.07 11.78 -41.17
CA ARG A 3 -29.23 10.36 -41.64
C ARG A 3 -28.07 9.36 -41.42
N ALA A 4 -28.27 8.07 -41.12
CA ALA A 4 -29.43 7.14 -41.01
C ALA A 4 -29.04 5.92 -40.11
N ILE A 5 -29.87 5.43 -39.17
CA ILE A 5 -30.86 4.32 -39.25
C ILE A 5 -30.41 3.06 -40.02
N ARG A 6 -30.30 1.92 -39.31
CA ARG A 6 -30.76 0.57 -39.73
C ARG A 6 -31.10 -0.31 -38.52
N CYS A 7 -32.36 -0.76 -38.47
CA CYS A 7 -32.92 -1.80 -37.60
C CYS A 7 -32.52 -3.21 -38.08
N PHE A 8 -32.50 -4.18 -37.16
CA PHE A 8 -32.96 -5.55 -37.44
C PHE A 8 -33.62 -6.15 -36.19
N VAL A 9 -34.89 -6.54 -36.35
CA VAL A 9 -35.70 -7.34 -35.44
C VAL A 9 -35.88 -8.69 -36.12
N ALA A 10 -35.73 -9.79 -35.39
CA ALA A 10 -36.21 -11.11 -35.83
C ALA A 10 -36.99 -11.76 -34.69
N VAL A 11 -38.29 -11.92 -34.94
CA VAL A 11 -39.28 -12.64 -34.13
C VAL A 11 -39.29 -14.09 -34.57
N ALA A 12 -39.40 -15.03 -33.64
CA ALA A 12 -39.90 -16.38 -33.91
C ALA A 12 -40.87 -16.79 -32.78
N MET A 13 -42.17 -16.73 -33.09
CA MET A 13 -43.24 -17.43 -32.37
C MET A 13 -43.45 -18.82 -32.98
N VAL A 14 -43.66 -19.83 -32.15
CA VAL A 14 -44.43 -21.03 -32.51
C VAL A 14 -45.39 -21.37 -31.37
N THR A 15 -46.68 -21.13 -31.61
CA THR A 15 -47.89 -21.76 -31.02
C THR A 15 -48.06 -23.18 -31.59
N ALA A 16 -48.75 -24.19 -31.06
CA ALA A 16 -49.69 -24.47 -29.97
C ALA A 16 -49.60 -26.01 -29.70
N ILE A 17 -50.22 -26.60 -28.67
CA ILE A 17 -51.58 -27.17 -28.70
C ILE A 17 -52.02 -27.47 -27.27
N ALA A 18 -53.25 -27.08 -26.95
CA ALA A 18 -53.99 -27.50 -25.77
C ALA A 18 -54.66 -28.87 -26.01
N ALA A 19 -54.73 -29.71 -24.99
CA ALA A 19 -55.73 -30.77 -24.90
C ALA A 19 -56.31 -30.80 -23.47
N CYS A 20 -57.63 -30.62 -23.43
CA CYS A 20 -58.52 -30.73 -22.29
C CYS A 20 -59.13 -32.14 -22.28
N GLY A 21 -59.40 -32.68 -21.09
CA GLY A 21 -60.16 -33.91 -20.84
C GLY A 21 -59.65 -34.55 -19.54
N GLY A 22 -60.39 -34.73 -18.45
CA GLY A 22 -61.83 -34.80 -18.25
C GLY A 22 -62.22 -36.22 -17.81
N GLY A 23 -62.59 -36.39 -16.54
CA GLY A 23 -63.52 -37.44 -16.09
C GLY A 23 -62.97 -38.66 -15.35
N GLY A 24 -63.22 -38.70 -14.03
CA GLY A 24 -64.17 -39.65 -13.41
C GLY A 24 -63.74 -41.09 -13.07
N GLY A 25 -64.08 -41.52 -11.85
CA GLY A 25 -64.46 -42.90 -11.53
C GLY A 25 -63.50 -43.66 -10.62
N GLY A 26 -63.92 -43.95 -9.38
CA GLY A 26 -63.19 -44.82 -8.45
C GLY A 26 -63.58 -46.29 -8.57
N SER A 27 -62.73 -47.18 -8.03
CA SER A 27 -63.11 -48.29 -7.13
C SER A 27 -61.90 -49.21 -6.90
N SER A 28 -61.64 -49.51 -5.62
CA SER A 28 -61.13 -50.76 -5.04
C SER A 28 -60.33 -51.77 -5.88
N GLY A 29 -59.15 -52.19 -5.38
CA GLY A 29 -58.61 -53.52 -5.67
C GLY A 29 -57.10 -53.69 -5.58
N VAL A 30 -56.63 -54.12 -4.41
CA VAL A 30 -55.58 -55.15 -4.16
C VAL A 30 -54.32 -55.20 -5.06
N GLY A 31 -53.16 -54.95 -4.43
CA GLY A 31 -51.92 -55.71 -4.67
C GLY A 31 -51.04 -55.27 -5.85
N GLY A 32 -49.93 -54.58 -5.57
CA GLY A 32 -48.92 -54.28 -6.58
C GLY A 32 -47.61 -53.77 -6.01
N LEU A 33 -46.55 -54.50 -6.32
CA LEU A 33 -45.12 -54.25 -6.10
C LEU A 33 -44.72 -52.78 -5.96
N ILE A 34 -43.87 -52.51 -4.95
CA ILE A 34 -43.11 -51.27 -4.83
C ILE A 34 -42.12 -51.20 -6.00
N ALA A 35 -42.53 -50.53 -7.08
CA ALA A 35 -41.61 -50.06 -8.09
C ALA A 35 -40.81 -48.90 -7.50
N THR A 36 -39.54 -49.14 -7.18
CA THR A 36 -38.55 -48.09 -6.98
C THR A 36 -38.31 -47.39 -8.32
N GLY A 37 -39.17 -46.43 -8.65
CA GLY A 37 -38.87 -45.48 -9.73
C GLY A 37 -37.57 -44.73 -9.42
N PRO A 38 -36.84 -44.25 -10.45
CA PRO A 38 -35.62 -43.50 -10.23
C PRO A 38 -35.92 -42.33 -9.31
N SER A 39 -35.21 -42.25 -8.17
CA SER A 39 -35.26 -41.09 -7.31
C SER A 39 -34.95 -39.85 -8.15
N ALA A 40 -35.81 -38.84 -8.08
CA ALA A 40 -35.52 -37.54 -8.67
C ALA A 40 -34.11 -37.11 -8.19
N PRO A 41 -33.25 -36.57 -9.08
CA PRO A 41 -31.92 -36.15 -8.68
C PRO A 41 -32.03 -35.23 -7.48
N ALA A 42 -31.28 -35.52 -6.42
CA ALA A 42 -31.24 -34.69 -5.22
C ALA A 42 -31.03 -33.24 -5.65
N ALA A 43 -31.86 -32.33 -5.12
CA ALA A 43 -31.71 -30.90 -5.39
C ALA A 43 -30.26 -30.51 -5.10
N LYS A 44 -29.58 -29.88 -6.06
CA LYS A 44 -28.21 -29.39 -5.89
C LYS A 44 -28.24 -27.88 -5.90
N LEU A 45 -27.46 -27.27 -5.01
CA LEU A 45 -27.14 -25.85 -5.14
C LEU A 45 -26.28 -25.69 -6.40
N THR A 46 -26.80 -24.94 -7.37
CA THR A 46 -26.04 -24.56 -8.57
C THR A 46 -25.57 -23.12 -8.44
N THR A 47 -24.46 -22.80 -9.10
CA THR A 47 -23.85 -21.46 -9.14
C THR A 47 -23.58 -21.07 -10.59
N VAL A 48 -23.74 -19.78 -10.88
CA VAL A 48 -23.31 -19.14 -12.13
C VAL A 48 -22.10 -18.28 -11.80
N VAL A 49 -21.05 -18.40 -12.61
CA VAL A 49 -19.81 -17.63 -12.44
C VAL A 49 -19.68 -16.65 -13.59
N ALA A 50 -19.42 -15.38 -13.27
CA ALA A 50 -19.05 -14.37 -14.25
C ALA A 50 -17.66 -13.83 -13.94
N ILE A 51 -16.85 -13.63 -14.99
CA ILE A 51 -15.52 -13.06 -14.92
C ILE A 51 -15.51 -11.79 -15.77
N ASN A 52 -15.17 -10.65 -15.16
CA ASN A 52 -15.22 -9.33 -15.79
C ASN A 52 -16.58 -9.00 -16.45
N GLY A 53 -17.66 -9.46 -15.82
CA GLY A 53 -19.04 -9.24 -16.26
C GLY A 53 -19.54 -10.20 -17.35
N ALA A 54 -18.70 -11.11 -17.87
CA ALA A 54 -19.11 -12.14 -18.81
C ALA A 54 -19.28 -13.49 -18.09
N GLU A 55 -20.36 -14.22 -18.38
CA GLU A 55 -20.54 -15.59 -17.88
C GLU A 55 -19.37 -16.47 -18.32
N ALA A 56 -18.80 -17.20 -17.38
CA ALA A 56 -17.65 -18.06 -17.57
C ALA A 56 -18.05 -19.52 -17.38
N SER A 57 -17.39 -20.40 -18.13
CA SER A 57 -17.51 -21.86 -17.94
C SER A 57 -16.23 -22.40 -17.32
N ALA A 58 -16.38 -23.41 -16.46
CA ALA A 58 -15.25 -24.15 -15.94
C ALA A 58 -14.51 -24.88 -17.07
N ALA A 59 -13.19 -25.02 -16.94
CA ALA A 59 -12.38 -25.88 -17.78
C ALA A 59 -12.73 -27.36 -17.54
N SER A 60 -12.12 -28.26 -18.33
CA SER A 60 -12.38 -29.70 -18.26
C SER A 60 -12.04 -30.33 -16.90
N ASP A 61 -11.22 -29.67 -16.08
CA ASP A 61 -10.86 -30.07 -14.72
C ASP A 61 -11.81 -29.50 -13.65
N GLY A 62 -12.89 -28.81 -14.06
CA GLY A 62 -13.88 -28.20 -13.17
C GLY A 62 -13.47 -26.86 -12.58
N ARG A 63 -12.36 -26.24 -13.03
CA ARG A 63 -11.86 -24.97 -12.48
C ARG A 63 -12.11 -23.79 -13.40
N TYR A 64 -12.35 -22.62 -12.82
CA TYR A 64 -12.49 -21.36 -13.55
C TYR A 64 -11.14 -20.67 -13.65
N LEU A 65 -10.68 -20.41 -14.87
CA LEU A 65 -9.42 -19.70 -15.10
C LEU A 65 -9.57 -18.22 -14.76
N VAL A 66 -8.76 -17.72 -13.83
CA VAL A 66 -8.81 -16.32 -13.35
C VAL A 66 -7.42 -15.70 -13.47
N ARG A 67 -7.31 -14.56 -14.14
CA ARG A 67 -6.06 -13.77 -14.19
C ARG A 67 -6.01 -12.79 -13.02
N PRO A 68 -4.80 -12.43 -12.55
CA PRO A 68 -4.66 -11.37 -11.55
C PRO A 68 -5.34 -10.08 -12.01
N GLY A 69 -6.26 -9.58 -11.19
CA GLY A 69 -7.06 -8.39 -11.47
C GLY A 69 -8.44 -8.67 -12.06
N ASP A 70 -8.77 -9.90 -12.44
CA ASP A 70 -10.11 -10.25 -12.88
C ASP A 70 -11.12 -10.06 -11.73
N THR A 71 -12.28 -9.47 -12.04
CA THR A 71 -13.42 -9.42 -11.14
C THR A 71 -14.26 -10.67 -11.32
N VAL A 72 -14.35 -11.48 -10.28
CA VAL A 72 -15.15 -12.71 -10.25
C VAL A 72 -16.44 -12.42 -9.50
N VAL A 73 -17.57 -12.84 -10.06
CA VAL A 73 -18.90 -12.80 -9.45
C VAL A 73 -19.48 -14.21 -9.47
N ILE A 74 -19.98 -14.67 -8.33
CA ILE A 74 -20.59 -15.99 -8.17
C ILE A 74 -22.01 -15.78 -7.65
N THR A 75 -23.00 -16.25 -8.40
CA THR A 75 -24.42 -16.15 -8.05
C THR A 75 -24.99 -17.55 -7.83
N PRO A 76 -25.44 -17.89 -6.62
CA PRO A 76 -26.07 -19.16 -6.33
C PRO A 76 -27.54 -19.16 -6.80
N SER A 77 -28.08 -20.35 -7.06
CA SER A 77 -29.48 -20.55 -7.45
C SER A 77 -30.51 -20.21 -6.36
N GLN A 78 -30.06 -20.07 -5.11
CA GLN A 78 -30.84 -19.64 -3.95
C GLN A 78 -29.92 -18.99 -2.91
N GLY A 79 -30.48 -18.28 -1.93
CA GLY A 79 -29.71 -17.58 -0.90
C GLY A 79 -28.71 -18.47 -0.17
N ALA A 80 -27.46 -17.99 -0.04
CA ALA A 80 -26.34 -18.74 0.50
C ALA A 80 -25.50 -17.92 1.49
N THR A 81 -24.83 -18.64 2.37
CA THR A 81 -23.71 -18.15 3.16
C THR A 81 -22.40 -18.59 2.52
N TRP A 82 -21.35 -17.79 2.68
CA TRP A 82 -20.12 -17.96 1.92
C TRP A 82 -18.93 -18.30 2.81
N SER A 83 -18.09 -19.22 2.34
CA SER A 83 -16.75 -19.43 2.89
C SER A 83 -15.73 -19.49 1.76
N THR A 84 -14.48 -19.19 2.10
CA THR A 84 -13.38 -19.14 1.11
C THR A 84 -12.14 -19.81 1.63
N LYS A 85 -11.37 -20.45 0.75
CA LYS A 85 -10.12 -21.12 1.09
C LYS A 85 -9.08 -20.94 -0.01
N ALA A 86 -7.96 -20.33 0.34
CA ALA A 86 -6.76 -20.35 -0.51
C ALA A 86 -6.03 -21.69 -0.32
N ALA A 87 -5.56 -22.30 -1.41
CA ALA A 87 -4.67 -23.46 -1.30
C ALA A 87 -3.34 -23.07 -0.65
N ASP A 88 -2.79 -21.93 -1.06
CA ASP A 88 -1.56 -21.36 -0.52
C ASP A 88 -1.88 -20.06 0.24
N PRO A 89 -1.76 -20.05 1.58
CA PRO A 89 -1.98 -18.85 2.38
C PRO A 89 -1.11 -17.69 1.90
N GLY A 90 -1.72 -16.52 1.70
CA GLY A 90 -1.03 -15.28 1.31
C GLY A 90 -0.69 -15.15 -0.18
N PHE A 91 -1.12 -16.08 -1.04
CA PHE A 91 -0.97 -15.91 -2.50
C PHE A 91 -2.05 -15.01 -3.09
N VAL A 92 -3.30 -15.18 -2.65
CA VAL A 92 -4.45 -14.45 -3.17
C VAL A 92 -4.87 -13.36 -2.19
N GLN A 93 -4.90 -12.12 -2.70
CA GLN A 93 -5.55 -11.00 -2.04
C GLN A 93 -6.85 -10.66 -2.80
N LEU A 94 -7.93 -10.46 -2.04
CA LEU A 94 -9.21 -10.03 -2.60
C LEU A 94 -9.34 -8.52 -2.47
N ARG A 95 -9.69 -7.85 -3.57
CA ARG A 95 -10.04 -6.43 -3.57
C ARG A 95 -11.54 -6.25 -3.72
N ASN A 96 -12.07 -5.33 -2.93
CA ASN A 96 -13.51 -5.02 -2.85
C ASN A 96 -14.39 -6.28 -2.69
N PRO A 97 -14.05 -7.19 -1.75
CA PRO A 97 -14.83 -8.40 -1.56
C PRO A 97 -16.23 -8.04 -1.05
N THR A 98 -17.24 -8.61 -1.68
CA THR A 98 -18.65 -8.51 -1.27
C THR A 98 -19.19 -9.93 -1.14
N ALA A 99 -19.85 -10.22 -0.03
CA ALA A 99 -20.52 -11.50 0.20
C ALA A 99 -21.89 -11.22 0.83
N VAL A 100 -22.93 -11.33 0.00
CA VAL A 100 -24.34 -11.19 0.36
C VAL A 100 -25.08 -12.47 -0.03
N ASP A 101 -26.31 -12.66 0.44
CA ASP A 101 -27.05 -13.92 0.27
C ASP A 101 -27.13 -14.43 -1.17
N ASN A 102 -27.28 -13.53 -2.15
CA ASN A 102 -27.42 -13.87 -3.56
C ASN A 102 -26.13 -13.69 -4.40
N GLN A 103 -25.01 -13.30 -3.79
CA GLN A 103 -23.80 -12.99 -4.53
C GLN A 103 -22.55 -12.99 -3.68
N TRP A 104 -21.50 -13.61 -4.22
CA TRP A 104 -20.13 -13.33 -3.84
C TRP A 104 -19.42 -12.62 -4.99
N SER A 105 -18.63 -11.59 -4.71
CA SER A 105 -17.80 -10.95 -5.72
C SER A 105 -16.50 -10.43 -5.16
N ALA A 106 -15.42 -10.53 -5.91
CA ALA A 106 -14.16 -9.85 -5.59
C ALA A 106 -13.32 -9.67 -6.84
N GLN A 107 -12.46 -8.65 -6.85
CA GLN A 107 -11.31 -8.65 -7.73
C GLN A 107 -10.21 -9.53 -7.13
N VAL A 108 -9.80 -10.56 -7.87
CA VAL A 108 -8.84 -11.57 -7.41
C VAL A 108 -7.43 -11.17 -7.83
N VAL A 109 -6.53 -10.94 -6.88
CA VAL A 109 -5.15 -10.55 -7.16
C VAL A 109 -4.21 -11.65 -6.65
N ASN A 110 -3.38 -12.20 -7.54
CA ASN A 110 -2.27 -13.05 -7.14
C ASN A 110 -1.03 -12.20 -6.89
N THR A 111 -0.44 -12.32 -5.71
CA THR A 111 0.74 -11.58 -5.29
C THR A 111 2.01 -12.42 -5.40
N LYS A 112 1.97 -13.53 -6.16
CA LYS A 112 3.08 -14.47 -6.35
C LYS A 112 3.23 -14.85 -7.82
N ALA A 113 4.47 -15.13 -8.21
CA ALA A 113 4.83 -15.56 -9.57
C ALA A 113 4.41 -17.01 -9.88
N GLN A 114 3.83 -17.71 -8.91
CA GLN A 114 3.30 -19.06 -9.04
C GLN A 114 1.77 -19.03 -9.13
N GLN A 115 1.21 -19.96 -9.90
CA GLN A 115 -0.23 -20.19 -9.92
C GLN A 115 -0.69 -20.82 -8.60
N THR A 116 -1.94 -20.60 -8.22
CA THR A 116 -2.56 -21.23 -7.04
C THR A 116 -4.06 -21.46 -7.29
N THR A 117 -4.74 -22.08 -6.34
CA THR A 117 -6.21 -22.19 -6.36
C THR A 117 -6.85 -21.45 -5.21
N TYR A 118 -8.03 -20.88 -5.48
CA TYR A 118 -8.88 -20.24 -4.50
C TYR A 118 -10.29 -20.81 -4.61
N THR A 119 -10.77 -21.43 -3.55
CA THR A 119 -12.10 -22.04 -3.51
C THR A 119 -13.06 -21.09 -2.81
N VAL A 120 -14.21 -20.86 -3.45
CA VAL A 120 -15.37 -20.17 -2.86
C VAL A 120 -16.49 -21.19 -2.72
N THR A 121 -17.01 -21.35 -1.50
CA THR A 121 -18.08 -22.30 -1.20
C THR A 121 -19.35 -21.54 -0.83
N ALA A 122 -20.43 -21.79 -1.58
CA ALA A 122 -21.77 -21.34 -1.26
C ALA A 122 -22.49 -22.44 -0.47
N ASN A 123 -23.08 -22.09 0.68
CA ASN A 123 -23.89 -23.00 1.49
C ASN A 123 -25.30 -22.42 1.59
N ALA A 124 -26.29 -23.12 1.04
CA ALA A 124 -27.67 -22.67 1.03
C ALA A 124 -28.21 -22.44 2.43
N ALA A 125 -28.91 -21.33 2.63
CA ALA A 125 -29.51 -21.00 3.93
C ALA A 125 -30.57 -22.05 4.33
N GLY A 126 -30.42 -22.64 5.52
CA GLY A 126 -31.41 -23.57 6.09
C GLY A 126 -31.47 -24.95 5.43
N SER A 127 -30.42 -25.36 4.70
CA SER A 127 -30.29 -26.71 4.12
C SER A 127 -28.83 -27.17 4.07
N ASP A 128 -28.61 -28.46 3.80
CA ASP A 128 -27.26 -29.04 3.64
C ASP A 128 -26.71 -28.90 2.20
N LEU A 129 -27.36 -28.11 1.35
CA LEU A 129 -26.94 -27.95 -0.04
C LEU A 129 -25.75 -26.99 -0.14
N SER A 130 -24.67 -27.44 -0.79
CA SER A 130 -23.49 -26.62 -1.05
C SER A 130 -23.03 -26.69 -2.51
N SER A 131 -22.29 -25.67 -2.93
CA SER A 131 -21.67 -25.57 -4.24
C SER A 131 -20.28 -24.98 -4.08
N GLU A 132 -19.28 -25.63 -4.66
CA GLU A 132 -17.90 -25.14 -4.66
C GLU A 132 -17.52 -24.61 -6.05
N VAL A 133 -16.98 -23.40 -6.06
CA VAL A 133 -16.37 -22.78 -7.22
C VAL A 133 -14.87 -22.72 -6.98
N VAL A 134 -14.11 -23.46 -7.78
CA VAL A 134 -12.64 -23.48 -7.68
C VAL A 134 -12.07 -22.56 -8.75
N LEU A 135 -11.39 -21.50 -8.32
CA LEU A 135 -10.68 -20.56 -9.18
C LEU A 135 -9.24 -21.05 -9.36
N ALA A 136 -8.84 -21.31 -10.61
CA ALA A 136 -7.44 -21.49 -10.99
C ALA A 136 -6.84 -20.10 -11.23
N VAL A 137 -6.19 -19.55 -10.19
CA VAL A 137 -5.65 -18.20 -10.21
C VAL A 137 -4.26 -18.24 -10.83
N MET A 138 -4.13 -17.58 -11.98
CA MET A 138 -2.87 -17.50 -12.71
C MET A 138 -1.80 -16.75 -11.91
N ALA A 139 -0.53 -17.00 -12.24
CA ALA A 139 0.60 -16.26 -11.69
C ALA A 139 0.41 -14.77 -11.92
N GLY A 140 0.77 -13.96 -10.92
CA GLY A 140 0.75 -12.50 -11.02
C GLY A 140 2.11 -11.89 -10.72
N ASP A 141 2.18 -10.58 -10.92
CA ASP A 141 3.36 -9.83 -10.49
C ASP A 141 3.50 -9.91 -8.96
N ALA A 142 4.65 -10.36 -8.48
CA ALA A 142 4.91 -10.51 -7.04
C ALA A 142 4.87 -9.17 -6.28
N ARG A 143 4.98 -8.04 -7.00
CA ARG A 143 4.89 -6.69 -6.46
C ARG A 143 3.44 -6.20 -6.32
N ASN A 144 2.46 -6.98 -6.78
CA ASN A 144 1.05 -6.71 -6.53
C ASN A 144 0.75 -6.75 -5.02
N GLY A 145 -0.21 -5.93 -4.60
CA GLY A 145 -0.80 -6.03 -3.28
C GLY A 145 -1.02 -4.69 -2.61
N GLU A 146 -1.23 -4.73 -1.30
CA GLU A 146 -1.47 -3.55 -0.47
C GLU A 146 -0.21 -3.14 0.30
N PHE A 147 0.06 -1.84 0.33
CA PHE A 147 1.19 -1.20 1.01
C PHE A 147 0.67 -0.13 1.96
N LEU A 148 1.26 -0.04 3.16
CA LEU A 148 1.04 1.06 4.08
C LEU A 148 1.93 2.23 3.69
N VAL A 149 1.30 3.35 3.33
CA VAL A 149 1.95 4.59 2.90
C VAL A 149 2.23 5.48 4.09
N PHE A 150 3.46 5.97 4.18
CA PHE A 150 3.89 7.04 5.08
C PHE A 150 4.29 8.24 4.23
N ALA A 151 3.49 9.31 4.29
CA ALA A 151 3.69 10.48 3.45
C ALA A 151 4.25 11.68 4.23
N THR A 152 5.00 12.51 3.53
CA THR A 152 5.66 13.70 4.08
C THR A 152 4.71 14.82 4.51
N ASN A 153 3.41 14.76 4.18
CA ASN A 153 2.38 15.60 4.81
C ASN A 153 1.92 15.09 6.19
N GLY A 154 2.52 13.99 6.67
CA GLY A 154 2.20 13.37 7.95
C GLY A 154 0.95 12.50 7.93
N THR A 155 0.46 12.09 6.76
CA THR A 155 -0.67 11.14 6.64
C THR A 155 -0.19 9.71 6.44
N GLN A 156 -1.01 8.76 6.90
CA GLN A 156 -0.91 7.35 6.54
C GLN A 156 -2.07 6.98 5.61
N GLN A 157 -1.79 6.18 4.59
CA GLN A 157 -2.77 5.73 3.60
C GLN A 157 -2.51 4.26 3.23
N LYS A 158 -3.46 3.63 2.56
CA LYS A 158 -3.29 2.29 1.99
C LYS A 158 -3.17 2.41 0.47
N LEU A 159 -2.05 1.98 -0.10
CA LEU A 159 -1.84 1.93 -1.55
C LEU A 159 -1.96 0.49 -2.03
N SER A 160 -2.92 0.24 -2.89
CA SER A 160 -3.15 -1.06 -3.52
C SER A 160 -2.68 -1.01 -4.97
N LEU A 161 -1.59 -1.70 -5.30
CA LEU A 161 -1.01 -1.76 -6.66
C LEU A 161 -1.34 -3.07 -7.37
N ASN A 162 -1.76 -2.99 -8.62
CA ASN A 162 -1.88 -4.12 -9.52
C ASN A 162 -1.08 -3.82 -10.80
N LEU A 163 0.11 -4.42 -10.91
CA LEU A 163 1.02 -4.24 -12.04
C LEU A 163 0.51 -4.97 -13.29
N ASP A 164 -0.20 -6.09 -13.14
CA ASP A 164 -0.77 -6.84 -14.27
C ASP A 164 -1.82 -6.01 -15.03
N LEU A 165 -2.62 -5.20 -14.31
CA LEU A 165 -3.60 -4.28 -14.89
C LEU A 165 -3.09 -2.84 -15.01
N SER A 166 -1.92 -2.53 -14.46
CA SER A 166 -1.42 -1.17 -14.32
C SER A 166 -2.41 -0.22 -13.63
N THR A 167 -3.06 -0.69 -12.56
CA THR A 167 -4.05 0.07 -11.78
C THR A 167 -3.63 0.25 -10.34
N TYR A 168 -4.05 1.37 -9.75
CA TYR A 168 -3.84 1.65 -8.34
C TYR A 168 -5.13 2.11 -7.67
N GLU A 169 -5.21 1.88 -6.36
CA GLU A 169 -6.16 2.50 -5.45
C GLU A 169 -5.39 3.03 -4.25
N LEU A 170 -5.68 4.27 -3.85
CA LEU A 170 -5.11 4.87 -2.67
C LEU A 170 -6.26 5.26 -1.72
N THR A 171 -6.31 4.63 -0.56
CA THR A 171 -7.34 4.83 0.46
C THR A 171 -6.79 5.67 1.61
N ASN A 172 -7.45 6.79 1.93
CA ASN A 172 -7.08 7.59 3.10
C ASN A 172 -7.60 6.96 4.41
N SER A 173 -7.21 7.55 5.55
CA SER A 173 -7.60 7.06 6.88
C SER A 173 -9.11 7.11 7.16
N ALA A 174 -9.88 7.91 6.41
CA ALA A 174 -11.34 7.99 6.49
C ALA A 174 -12.05 6.98 5.58
N GLY A 175 -11.31 6.17 4.81
CA GLY A 175 -11.87 5.19 3.86
C GLY A 175 -12.20 5.77 2.48
N SER A 176 -11.92 7.05 2.22
CA SER A 176 -12.10 7.64 0.88
C SER A 176 -10.98 7.16 -0.05
N THR A 177 -11.35 6.78 -1.27
CA THR A 177 -10.44 6.22 -2.26
C THR A 177 -10.21 7.15 -3.44
N VAL A 178 -9.00 7.14 -3.96
CA VAL A 178 -8.68 7.61 -5.31
C VAL A 178 -8.12 6.45 -6.11
N THR A 179 -8.74 6.17 -7.24
CA THR A 179 -8.34 5.09 -8.16
C THR A 179 -7.80 5.68 -9.45
N GLY A 180 -6.98 4.91 -10.14
CA GLY A 180 -6.46 5.30 -11.44
C GLY A 180 -5.61 4.23 -12.07
N THR A 181 -4.93 4.62 -13.14
CA THR A 181 -3.95 3.77 -13.83
C THR A 181 -2.56 4.34 -13.65
N PHE A 182 -1.53 3.56 -13.95
CA PHE A 182 -0.17 4.08 -14.08
C PHE A 182 0.47 3.53 -15.36
N SER A 183 1.59 4.10 -15.76
CA SER A 183 2.37 3.60 -16.89
C SER A 183 3.86 3.74 -16.62
N ALA A 184 4.64 2.77 -17.09
CA ALA A 184 6.10 2.86 -17.07
C ALA A 184 6.59 4.05 -17.91
N ARG A 185 7.68 4.67 -17.46
CA ARG A 185 8.36 5.74 -18.21
C ARG A 185 9.48 5.13 -19.05
N ALA A 186 9.43 5.35 -20.36
CA ALA A 186 10.40 4.77 -21.30
C ALA A 186 11.80 5.40 -21.13
N GLU A 187 11.84 6.69 -20.80
CA GLU A 187 13.05 7.47 -20.58
C GLU A 187 13.73 7.19 -19.23
N GLU A 188 13.02 6.57 -18.28
CA GLU A 188 13.55 6.23 -16.96
C GLU A 188 13.08 4.83 -16.53
N PRO A 189 13.76 3.76 -16.98
CA PRO A 189 13.41 2.39 -16.63
C PRO A 189 13.26 2.17 -15.12
N GLY A 190 12.21 1.46 -14.73
CA GLY A 190 11.85 1.21 -13.33
C GLY A 190 11.01 2.30 -12.68
N THR A 191 10.81 3.45 -13.34
CA THR A 191 9.91 4.51 -12.88
C THR A 191 8.55 4.40 -13.56
N PHE A 192 7.49 4.60 -12.76
CA PHE A 192 6.10 4.63 -13.19
C PHE A 192 5.49 6.00 -12.89
N SER A 193 4.49 6.40 -13.68
CA SER A 193 3.73 7.64 -13.50
C SER A 193 2.28 7.34 -13.21
N PHE A 194 1.74 7.92 -12.14
CA PHE A 194 0.35 7.81 -11.76
C PHE A 194 -0.51 8.71 -12.65
N LYS A 195 -1.49 8.13 -13.32
CA LYS A 195 -2.56 8.89 -13.97
C LYS A 195 -3.67 9.14 -12.96
N SER A 196 -3.68 10.32 -12.37
CA SER A 196 -4.71 10.77 -11.43
C SER A 196 -5.40 12.03 -11.93
N ALA A 197 -6.71 12.13 -11.72
CA ALA A 197 -7.45 13.38 -11.95
C ALA A 197 -6.97 14.53 -11.03
N ARG A 198 -6.20 14.23 -9.97
CA ARG A 198 -5.60 15.21 -9.07
C ARG A 198 -4.28 15.81 -9.60
N VAL A 199 -3.76 15.32 -10.72
CA VAL A 199 -2.56 15.86 -11.37
C VAL A 199 -3.01 16.89 -12.42
N GLU A 200 -3.02 18.16 -12.03
CA GLU A 200 -3.46 19.28 -12.89
C GLU A 200 -2.29 20.05 -13.55
N ILE A 201 -1.05 19.60 -13.33
CA ILE A 201 0.19 20.34 -13.66
C ILE A 201 0.83 19.90 -14.98
N ALA A 202 1.63 20.80 -15.57
CA ALA A 202 2.29 20.62 -16.86
C ALA A 202 3.27 19.44 -16.90
N VAL A 203 3.93 19.12 -15.78
CA VAL A 203 4.78 17.93 -15.63
C VAL A 203 4.25 17.04 -14.52
N ASP A 204 3.94 15.79 -14.88
CA ASP A 204 3.54 14.77 -13.93
C ASP A 204 4.74 14.34 -13.08
N ASN A 205 4.79 14.86 -11.86
CA ASN A 205 5.72 14.43 -10.81
C ASN A 205 5.10 13.41 -9.84
N ALA A 206 3.83 13.00 -10.05
CA ALA A 206 3.24 11.88 -9.33
C ALA A 206 3.80 10.57 -9.87
N ARG A 207 5.02 10.24 -9.45
CA ARG A 207 5.78 9.08 -9.93
C ARG A 207 6.17 8.18 -8.79
N PHE A 208 6.49 6.94 -9.10
CA PHE A 208 7.00 5.98 -8.14
C PHE A 208 7.98 5.01 -8.76
N ARG A 209 8.83 4.45 -7.90
CA ARG A 209 9.63 3.26 -8.15
C ARG A 209 9.30 2.25 -7.07
N LEU A 210 9.52 0.97 -7.36
CA LEU A 210 9.22 -0.10 -6.43
C LEU A 210 10.22 -1.25 -6.55
N THR A 211 10.45 -1.92 -5.43
CA THR A 211 10.92 -3.31 -5.41
C THR A 211 9.77 -4.22 -4.99
N ASP A 212 10.07 -5.42 -4.50
CA ASP A 212 9.05 -6.36 -4.02
C ASP A 212 8.21 -5.74 -2.91
N ASP A 213 8.82 -5.21 -1.86
CA ASP A 213 8.11 -4.85 -0.62
C ASP A 213 8.08 -3.36 -0.29
N VAL A 214 8.72 -2.52 -1.11
CA VAL A 214 8.75 -1.07 -0.92
C VAL A 214 8.41 -0.32 -2.21
N VAL A 215 7.66 0.76 -2.05
CA VAL A 215 7.38 1.77 -3.08
C VAL A 215 7.89 3.10 -2.55
N VAL A 216 8.71 3.79 -3.32
CA VAL A 216 9.10 5.17 -3.05
C VAL A 216 8.58 6.03 -4.19
N GLY A 217 7.89 7.09 -3.85
CA GLY A 217 7.30 7.94 -4.87
C GLY A 217 6.79 9.25 -4.33
N SER A 218 5.97 9.91 -5.13
CA SER A 218 5.16 11.02 -4.70
C SER A 218 3.78 10.99 -5.35
N PHE A 219 2.81 11.57 -4.68
CA PHE A 219 1.42 11.57 -5.11
C PHE A 219 0.74 12.88 -4.68
N PRO A 220 -0.26 13.40 -5.43
CA PRO A 220 -1.07 14.54 -5.01
C PRO A 220 -1.96 14.17 -3.80
N LEU A 221 -1.45 14.44 -2.60
CA LEU A 221 -2.15 14.22 -1.34
C LEU A 221 -2.78 15.52 -0.87
N GLU A 222 -3.84 15.38 -0.07
CA GLU A 222 -4.50 16.52 0.55
C GLU A 222 -3.49 17.30 1.39
N LEU A 223 -3.47 18.61 1.19
CA LEU A 223 -2.74 19.52 2.06
C LEU A 223 -3.43 19.50 3.41
N ALA A 224 -2.71 19.03 4.43
CA ALA A 224 -3.16 19.12 5.80
C ALA A 224 -3.56 20.59 6.07
N GLN A 225 -4.78 20.80 6.55
CA GLN A 225 -5.27 22.11 7.04
C GLN A 225 -5.55 23.17 5.96
N ALA A 226 -5.91 22.76 4.73
CA ALA A 226 -6.32 23.66 3.66
C ALA A 226 -7.69 24.35 3.87
N GLY A 227 -7.99 24.95 5.03
CA GLY A 227 -9.22 25.72 5.23
C GLY A 227 -10.51 25.01 4.78
N PRO A 228 -11.52 25.70 4.23
CA PRO A 228 -12.77 25.08 3.75
C PRO A 228 -12.66 24.44 2.35
N PHE A 229 -11.51 24.49 1.67
CA PHE A 229 -11.34 24.00 0.31
C PHE A 229 -10.33 22.85 0.26
N ILE A 230 -10.68 21.73 -0.38
CA ILE A 230 -9.73 20.63 -0.55
C ILE A 230 -8.70 21.02 -1.59
N ALA A 231 -7.44 21.19 -1.16
CA ALA A 231 -6.30 21.42 -2.02
C ALA A 231 -5.33 20.23 -1.99
N TYR A 232 -4.72 19.92 -3.13
CA TYR A 232 -3.78 18.81 -3.28
C TYR A 232 -2.39 19.31 -3.62
N SER A 233 -1.36 18.60 -3.14
CA SER A 233 0.02 18.84 -3.50
C SER A 233 0.78 17.53 -3.62
N VAL A 234 1.72 17.46 -4.56
CA VAL A 234 2.59 16.29 -4.73
C VAL A 234 3.51 16.18 -3.52
N GLN A 235 3.33 15.12 -2.73
CA GLN A 235 4.11 14.86 -1.53
C GLN A 235 4.89 13.55 -1.68
N PRO A 236 6.20 13.52 -1.35
CA PRO A 236 6.95 12.28 -1.24
C PRO A 236 6.33 11.32 -0.22
N PHE A 237 6.43 10.04 -0.51
CA PHE A 237 5.99 8.96 0.37
C PHE A 237 6.93 7.74 0.27
N VAL A 238 6.89 6.93 1.32
CA VAL A 238 7.38 5.55 1.31
C VAL A 238 6.21 4.64 1.66
N ALA A 239 5.93 3.65 0.81
CA ALA A 239 4.93 2.63 1.08
C ALA A 239 5.60 1.28 1.26
N VAL A 240 5.18 0.53 2.28
CA VAL A 240 5.80 -0.75 2.67
C VAL A 240 4.73 -1.79 2.97
N ARG A 241 5.04 -3.06 2.70
CA ARG A 241 4.15 -4.19 3.05
C ARG A 241 4.76 -5.24 3.95
N ASN A 242 6.09 -5.29 4.06
CA ASN A 242 6.81 -6.22 4.94
C ASN A 242 7.11 -5.56 6.30
N LEU A 243 6.06 -5.40 7.11
CA LEU A 243 6.12 -4.74 8.41
C LEU A 243 6.48 -5.73 9.53
N VAL A 244 7.32 -5.29 10.46
CA VAL A 244 7.70 -6.08 11.64
C VAL A 244 6.52 -6.13 12.62
N THR A 245 6.03 -7.34 12.87
CA THR A 245 4.90 -7.64 13.77
C THR A 245 5.34 -8.19 15.12
N GLU A 246 6.62 -8.54 15.29
CA GLU A 246 7.18 -9.05 16.55
C GLU A 246 8.05 -7.98 17.23
N GLN A 247 7.85 -7.78 18.54
CA GLN A 247 8.50 -6.69 19.28
C GLN A 247 10.03 -6.78 19.25
N ALA A 248 10.58 -8.00 19.39
CA ALA A 248 12.02 -8.21 19.33
C ALA A 248 12.62 -7.83 17.96
N GLY A 249 11.84 -7.89 16.88
CA GLY A 249 12.27 -7.54 15.54
C GLY A 249 12.50 -6.05 15.32
N LEU A 250 12.12 -5.19 16.27
CA LEU A 250 12.25 -3.73 16.20
C LEU A 250 13.66 -3.22 16.52
N GLU A 251 14.46 -4.04 17.20
CA GLU A 251 15.80 -3.70 17.65
C GLU A 251 16.65 -3.07 16.54
N GLY A 252 17.39 -2.03 16.89
CA GLY A 252 18.32 -1.37 15.99
C GLY A 252 18.59 0.08 16.35
N THR A 253 19.70 0.60 15.81
CA THR A 253 20.05 2.01 15.86
C THR A 253 19.75 2.64 14.50
N TYR A 254 18.97 3.72 14.50
CA TYR A 254 18.45 4.37 13.32
C TYR A 254 18.85 5.84 13.28
N ASN A 255 19.36 6.29 12.13
CA ASN A 255 19.54 7.70 11.82
C ASN A 255 18.21 8.24 11.29
N ARG A 256 17.46 8.91 12.17
CA ARG A 256 16.09 9.35 11.91
C ARG A 256 16.05 10.79 11.42
N PHE A 257 15.56 10.95 10.20
CA PHE A 257 15.16 12.23 9.62
C PHE A 257 13.64 12.39 9.69
N GLY A 258 13.18 13.63 9.60
CA GLY A 258 11.76 13.91 9.57
C GLY A 258 11.41 15.36 9.40
N ILE A 259 10.12 15.60 9.21
CA ILE A 259 9.53 16.93 9.10
C ILE A 259 8.40 17.07 10.11
N ASP A 260 8.38 18.20 10.81
CA ASP A 260 7.24 18.69 11.57
C ASP A 260 6.47 19.70 10.72
N LEU A 261 5.18 19.48 10.56
CA LEU A 261 4.29 20.31 9.75
C LEU A 261 3.25 20.95 10.64
N THR A 262 3.21 22.27 10.62
CA THR A 262 2.18 23.10 11.25
C THR A 262 1.41 23.87 10.18
N PRO A 263 0.28 24.53 10.51
CA PRO A 263 -0.46 25.31 9.51
C PRO A 263 0.37 26.44 8.88
N THR A 264 1.40 26.91 9.58
CA THR A 264 2.18 28.10 9.21
C THR A 264 3.58 27.79 8.70
N GLY A 265 4.01 26.52 8.73
CA GLY A 265 5.34 26.18 8.27
C GLY A 265 5.76 24.74 8.51
N ARG A 266 7.03 24.50 8.20
CA ARG A 266 7.69 23.19 8.37
C ARG A 266 9.02 23.38 9.08
N ASP A 267 9.43 22.40 9.85
CA ASP A 267 10.79 22.30 10.39
C ASP A 267 11.32 20.87 10.27
N SER A 268 12.64 20.74 10.28
CA SER A 268 13.32 19.44 10.16
C SER A 268 13.61 18.85 11.53
N THR A 269 13.58 17.53 11.63
CA THR A 269 14.07 16.77 12.78
C THR A 269 15.16 15.80 12.35
N ILE A 270 16.28 15.77 13.07
CA ILE A 270 17.51 15.07 12.66
C ILE A 270 18.16 14.45 13.89
N ARG A 271 17.93 13.17 14.19
CA ARG A 271 18.50 12.58 15.41
C ARG A 271 18.74 11.09 15.27
N GLN A 272 19.59 10.54 16.12
CA GLN A 272 19.68 9.09 16.27
C GLN A 272 18.59 8.59 17.23
N VAL A 273 18.06 7.42 16.92
CA VAL A 273 17.10 6.68 17.73
C VAL A 273 17.62 5.26 17.90
N GLN A 274 17.56 4.70 19.10
CA GLN A 274 17.93 3.32 19.34
C GLN A 274 16.76 2.57 19.97
N VAL A 275 16.29 1.52 19.29
CA VAL A 275 15.41 0.52 19.89
C VAL A 275 16.31 -0.49 20.59
N LEU A 276 16.18 -0.60 21.92
CA LEU A 276 17.01 -1.46 22.75
C LEU A 276 16.79 -2.96 22.45
N PRO A 277 17.73 -3.84 22.86
CA PRO A 277 17.58 -5.27 22.67
C PRO A 277 16.24 -5.81 23.19
N GLY A 278 15.59 -6.65 22.38
CA GLY A 278 14.25 -7.17 22.65
C GLY A 278 13.09 -6.20 22.37
N GLY A 279 13.37 -4.95 21.97
CA GLY A 279 12.36 -4.02 21.45
C GLY A 279 11.42 -3.38 22.46
N ALA A 280 11.68 -3.54 23.76
CA ALA A 280 10.81 -3.05 24.83
C ALA A 280 10.95 -1.55 25.13
N ALA A 281 12.02 -0.91 24.66
CA ALA A 281 12.30 0.50 24.94
C ALA A 281 13.02 1.18 23.78
N VAL A 282 12.79 2.49 23.66
CA VAL A 282 13.44 3.37 22.68
C VAL A 282 14.17 4.50 23.39
N LEU A 283 15.42 4.72 23.00
CA LEU A 283 16.20 5.89 23.36
C LEU A 283 16.20 6.89 22.21
N MET A 284 15.98 8.16 22.51
CA MET A 284 16.12 9.25 21.54
C MET A 284 17.02 10.34 22.11
N CYS A 285 18.00 10.79 21.31
CA CYS A 285 18.79 11.96 21.68
C CYS A 285 18.04 13.24 21.29
N ASP A 286 17.61 14.01 22.28
CA ASP A 286 16.99 15.34 22.12
C ASP A 286 18.01 16.44 22.40
N ASP A 287 19.11 16.41 21.64
CA ASP A 287 20.13 17.46 21.66
C ASP A 287 20.02 18.34 20.39
N ILE A 288 20.48 19.58 20.52
CA ILE A 288 20.61 20.48 19.37
C ILE A 288 21.76 20.05 18.47
N GLY A 289 22.84 19.51 19.05
CA GLY A 289 23.87 18.79 18.33
C GLY A 289 23.34 17.43 17.89
N VAL A 290 23.53 17.09 16.62
CA VAL A 290 23.17 15.75 16.13
C VAL A 290 24.21 14.76 16.63
N ARG A 291 23.86 14.02 17.68
CA ARG A 291 24.75 13.08 18.38
C ARG A 291 24.24 11.65 18.27
N ARG A 292 25.17 10.70 18.35
CA ARG A 292 24.86 9.30 18.63
C ARG A 292 24.36 9.14 20.08
N ILE A 293 23.56 8.12 20.35
CA ILE A 293 22.90 7.92 21.64
C ILE A 293 23.93 7.89 22.78
N GLU A 294 25.05 7.19 22.61
CA GLU A 294 26.09 7.06 23.64
C GLU A 294 26.88 8.35 23.91
N ALA A 295 26.86 9.32 22.99
CA ALA A 295 27.50 10.63 23.17
C ALA A 295 26.49 11.75 23.47
N CYS A 296 25.20 11.41 23.60
CA CYS A 296 24.16 12.35 23.95
C CYS A 296 24.31 12.77 25.42
N PRO A 297 24.20 14.07 25.76
CA PRO A 297 24.17 14.50 27.15
C PRO A 297 23.10 13.71 27.93
N PRO A 298 23.40 13.18 29.13
CA PRO A 298 22.45 12.30 29.85
C PRO A 298 21.08 12.94 30.07
N ALA A 299 21.01 14.25 30.32
CA ALA A 299 19.76 14.99 30.49
C ALA A 299 18.94 15.13 29.19
N SER A 300 19.56 14.92 28.03
CA SER A 300 18.94 15.00 26.70
C SER A 300 18.53 13.62 26.15
N VAL A 301 18.77 12.53 26.89
CA VAL A 301 18.33 11.20 26.48
C VAL A 301 16.89 10.99 26.94
N LEU A 302 15.97 10.94 25.98
CA LEU A 302 14.58 10.58 26.21
C LEU A 302 14.45 9.06 26.14
N THR A 303 13.78 8.48 27.14
CA THR A 303 13.49 7.04 27.20
C THR A 303 12.01 6.80 27.08
N TYR A 304 11.62 5.95 26.13
CA TYR A 304 10.23 5.57 25.89
C TYR A 304 10.04 4.07 26.10
N ASP A 305 8.92 3.68 26.70
CA ASP A 305 8.45 2.29 26.69
C ASP A 305 7.73 1.99 25.37
N VAL A 306 7.91 0.77 24.86
CA VAL A 306 7.31 0.29 23.62
C VAL A 306 6.20 -0.71 23.95
N THR A 307 5.02 -0.49 23.39
CA THR A 307 3.87 -1.40 23.48
C THR A 307 3.23 -1.60 22.11
N PRO A 308 2.42 -2.65 21.91
CA PRO A 308 1.61 -2.78 20.70
C PRO A 308 0.74 -1.54 20.45
N GLY A 309 0.64 -1.12 19.19
CA GLY A 309 -0.20 -0.01 18.75
C GLY A 309 -1.63 -0.43 18.41
N ASN A 310 -2.33 0.42 17.63
CA ASN A 310 -3.73 0.19 17.25
C ASN A 310 -3.89 -0.81 16.09
N SER A 311 -2.79 -1.32 15.54
CA SER A 311 -2.76 -2.34 14.49
C SER A 311 -1.60 -3.30 14.75
N ALA A 312 -1.65 -4.50 14.17
CA ALA A 312 -0.60 -5.52 14.33
C ALA A 312 0.78 -5.08 13.79
N THR A 313 0.82 -4.02 12.98
CA THR A 313 2.02 -3.49 12.33
C THR A 313 2.45 -2.12 12.87
N SER A 314 1.77 -1.62 13.91
CA SER A 314 2.07 -0.35 14.57
C SER A 314 2.49 -0.60 16.02
N TRP A 315 3.45 0.20 16.46
CA TRP A 315 3.99 0.20 17.81
C TRP A 315 3.80 1.57 18.43
N ARG A 316 3.42 1.59 19.71
CA ARG A 316 3.25 2.79 20.51
C ARG A 316 4.50 3.03 21.36
N ILE A 317 4.93 4.28 21.43
CA ILE A 317 5.94 4.74 22.38
C ILE A 317 5.31 5.68 23.40
N THR A 318 5.72 5.57 24.66
CA THR A 318 5.31 6.48 25.76
C THR A 318 6.53 6.90 26.56
N ASN A 319 6.75 8.21 26.72
CA ASN A 319 7.91 8.73 27.43
C ASN A 319 7.80 8.41 28.93
N ARG A 320 8.86 7.82 29.51
CA ARG A 320 8.91 7.46 30.94
C ARG A 320 8.84 8.68 31.86
N ALA A 321 9.37 9.82 31.41
CA ALA A 321 9.36 11.06 32.17
C ALA A 321 8.08 11.89 31.97
N ASN A 322 7.34 11.66 30.88
CA ASN A 322 6.10 12.38 30.57
C ASN A 322 5.11 11.46 29.83
N PRO A 323 4.15 10.82 30.52
CA PRO A 323 3.21 9.89 29.89
C PRO A 323 2.31 10.49 28.80
N ASN A 324 2.23 11.82 28.68
CA ASN A 324 1.49 12.47 27.59
C ASN A 324 2.28 12.56 26.29
N ASP A 325 3.62 12.53 26.38
CA ASP A 325 4.51 12.48 25.22
C ASP A 325 4.53 11.04 24.66
N VAL A 326 3.71 10.87 23.63
CA VAL A 326 3.40 9.57 23.04
C VAL A 326 3.52 9.65 21.53
N GLY A 327 3.87 8.53 20.92
CA GLY A 327 3.99 8.43 19.48
C GLY A 327 3.59 7.05 18.99
N ALA A 328 3.42 6.95 17.68
CA ALA A 328 3.27 5.67 17.00
C ALA A 328 4.33 5.58 15.91
N PHE A 329 4.87 4.38 15.71
CA PHE A 329 5.81 4.09 14.64
C PHE A 329 5.58 2.68 14.10
N ALA A 330 6.22 2.41 12.98
CA ALA A 330 6.35 1.08 12.40
C ALA A 330 7.81 0.83 12.07
N VAL A 331 8.18 -0.44 11.97
CA VAL A 331 9.44 -0.86 11.37
C VAL A 331 9.12 -1.76 10.20
N ALA A 332 9.72 -1.50 9.05
CA ALA A 332 9.58 -2.34 7.87
C ALA A 332 10.92 -2.98 7.51
N ARG A 333 10.88 -4.20 6.99
CA ARG A 333 12.02 -4.86 6.36
C ARG A 333 12.10 -4.39 4.91
N VAL A 334 13.14 -3.62 4.59
CA VAL A 334 13.40 -3.15 3.23
C VAL A 334 14.75 -3.74 2.80
N GLY A 335 14.69 -4.69 1.86
CA GLY A 335 15.84 -5.55 1.58
C GLY A 335 16.25 -6.33 2.83
N LYS A 336 17.48 -6.13 3.31
CA LYS A 336 18.03 -6.80 4.50
C LYS A 336 17.99 -5.94 5.77
N GLU A 337 17.50 -4.72 5.67
CA GLU A 337 17.61 -3.70 6.72
C GLU A 337 16.24 -3.34 7.30
N ASN A 338 16.23 -2.93 8.57
CA ASN A 338 15.06 -2.32 9.18
C ASN A 338 14.98 -0.83 8.83
N VAL A 339 13.77 -0.37 8.52
CA VAL A 339 13.48 1.05 8.29
C VAL A 339 12.42 1.49 9.28
N TYR A 340 12.76 2.48 10.12
CA TYR A 340 11.83 3.13 11.02
C TYR A 340 10.95 4.10 10.24
N LEU A 341 9.63 4.02 10.41
CA LEU A 341 8.66 4.89 9.75
C LEU A 341 7.64 5.41 10.77
N ALA A 342 7.33 6.70 10.71
CA ALA A 342 6.20 7.26 11.44
C ALA A 342 5.56 8.39 10.65
N ALA A 343 4.23 8.39 10.62
CA ALA A 343 3.44 9.51 10.11
C ALA A 343 2.17 9.63 10.94
N GLY A 344 1.76 10.84 11.28
CA GLY A 344 0.52 11.07 12.04
C GLY A 344 0.50 12.41 12.77
N LEU A 345 -0.50 12.60 13.62
CA LEU A 345 -0.58 13.77 14.49
C LEU A 345 0.39 13.66 15.66
N ASN A 346 1.00 14.78 16.04
CA ASN A 346 1.75 14.90 17.27
C ASN A 346 0.80 15.06 18.47
N SER A 347 1.06 14.35 19.56
CA SER A 347 0.19 14.40 20.76
C SER A 347 0.42 15.63 21.64
N GLN A 348 1.57 16.29 21.53
CA GLN A 348 1.98 17.42 22.36
C GLN A 348 1.66 18.77 21.73
N VAL A 349 1.70 18.85 20.40
CA VAL A 349 1.46 20.10 19.67
C VAL A 349 0.19 19.94 18.84
N ALA A 350 -0.86 20.66 19.26
CA ALA A 350 -2.13 20.69 18.54
C ALA A 350 -1.90 21.07 17.07
N ASN A 351 -2.56 20.35 16.16
CA ASN A 351 -2.48 20.59 14.72
C ASN A 351 -1.07 20.47 14.13
N MET A 352 -0.15 19.75 14.78
CA MET A 352 1.12 19.39 14.15
C MET A 352 1.04 17.95 13.62
N SER A 353 1.32 17.77 12.32
CA SER A 353 1.57 16.44 11.76
C SER A 353 3.06 16.20 11.61
N VAL A 354 3.45 14.93 11.67
CA VAL A 354 4.85 14.52 11.60
C VAL A 354 5.03 13.50 10.49
N PHE A 355 6.17 13.56 9.82
CA PHE A 355 6.74 12.46 9.05
C PHE A 355 8.12 12.14 9.59
N ARG A 356 8.45 10.85 9.73
CA ARG A 356 9.75 10.33 10.15
C ARG A 356 10.15 9.13 9.29
N ILE A 357 11.43 9.10 8.94
CA ILE A 357 12.09 7.96 8.32
C ILE A 357 13.45 7.77 8.98
N GLY A 358 13.77 6.55 9.40
CA GLY A 358 15.06 6.20 9.98
C GLY A 358 15.67 5.00 9.28
N LEU A 359 16.89 5.18 8.77
CA LEU A 359 17.69 4.10 8.19
C LEU A 359 18.69 3.59 9.24
N GLN A 360 19.06 2.30 9.19
CA GLN A 360 20.02 1.73 10.12
C GLN A 360 21.36 2.48 10.09
N ASP A 361 21.94 2.72 11.26
CA ASP A 361 23.24 3.37 11.36
C ASP A 361 24.35 2.44 10.85
N SER A 362 25.16 2.92 9.92
CA SER A 362 26.24 2.16 9.31
C SER A 362 27.36 3.08 8.85
N ALA A 363 28.61 2.72 9.16
CA ALA A 363 29.77 3.46 8.64
C ALA A 363 30.00 3.25 7.13
N ALA A 364 29.32 2.28 6.51
CA ALA A 364 29.45 2.00 5.08
C ALA A 364 28.76 3.09 4.25
N TRP A 365 29.53 3.77 3.42
CA TRP A 365 29.04 4.82 2.50
C TRP A 365 29.44 4.50 1.06
N PRO A 366 28.81 3.48 0.45
CA PRO A 366 29.04 3.18 -0.96
C PRO A 366 28.56 4.34 -1.84
N TYR A 367 29.04 4.35 -3.08
CA TYR A 367 28.45 5.16 -4.13
C TYR A 367 27.04 4.63 -4.44
N THR A 368 26.05 5.49 -4.31
CA THR A 368 24.64 5.16 -4.46
C THR A 368 23.98 6.13 -5.42
N THR A 369 23.25 5.61 -6.40
CA THR A 369 22.28 6.39 -7.17
C THR A 369 20.89 6.05 -6.68
N ALA A 370 20.07 7.06 -6.45
CA ALA A 370 18.71 6.92 -6.00
C ALA A 370 17.76 7.83 -6.79
N ARG A 371 16.50 7.42 -6.87
CA ARG A 371 15.43 8.16 -7.55
C ARG A 371 14.17 8.21 -6.70
N GLY A 372 13.54 9.37 -6.68
CA GLY A 372 12.30 9.58 -5.97
C GLY A 372 11.89 11.04 -6.02
N ALA A 373 11.44 11.59 -4.89
CA ALA A 373 10.83 12.90 -4.85
C ALA A 373 11.28 13.74 -3.66
N ASP A 374 11.08 15.06 -3.77
CA ASP A 374 11.30 16.02 -2.69
C ASP A 374 10.02 16.78 -2.29
N THR A 375 10.06 17.42 -1.11
CA THR A 375 8.91 18.18 -0.58
C THR A 375 8.67 19.53 -1.26
N ALA A 376 9.50 19.91 -2.23
CA ALA A 376 9.28 21.02 -3.16
C ALA A 376 8.64 20.53 -4.48
N ALA A 377 7.98 19.37 -4.45
CA ALA A 377 7.28 18.74 -5.56
C ALA A 377 8.19 18.44 -6.77
N GLY A 378 9.48 18.21 -6.54
CA GLY A 378 10.43 17.77 -7.56
C GLY A 378 10.49 16.24 -7.68
N TRP A 379 10.62 15.73 -8.91
CA TRP A 379 11.14 14.38 -9.15
C TRP A 379 12.65 14.46 -9.28
N VAL A 380 13.38 13.63 -8.54
CA VAL A 380 14.82 13.79 -8.36
C VAL A 380 15.55 12.49 -8.61
N LYS A 381 16.61 12.56 -9.41
CA LYS A 381 17.71 11.60 -9.43
C LYS A 381 18.85 12.19 -8.62
N PHE A 382 19.38 11.44 -7.66
CA PHE A 382 20.48 11.90 -6.83
C PHE A 382 21.51 10.82 -6.59
N VAL A 383 22.73 11.28 -6.35
CA VAL A 383 23.90 10.45 -6.12
C VAL A 383 24.53 10.86 -4.80
N LEU A 384 24.89 9.85 -4.02
CA LEU A 384 25.51 10.00 -2.71
C LEU A 384 26.72 9.08 -2.60
N ASP A 385 27.81 9.58 -2.02
CA ASP A 385 28.90 8.78 -1.48
C ASP A 385 29.43 9.42 -0.19
N ALA A 386 30.55 8.93 0.35
CA ALA A 386 31.12 9.45 1.59
C ALA A 386 31.49 10.95 1.56
N THR A 387 31.66 11.52 0.37
CA THR A 387 32.24 12.85 0.10
C THR A 387 31.40 13.73 -0.83
N THR A 388 30.40 13.20 -1.52
CA THR A 388 29.66 13.91 -2.55
C THR A 388 28.17 13.67 -2.44
N TYR A 389 27.40 14.73 -2.61
CA TYR A 389 25.99 14.69 -2.98
C TYR A 389 25.81 15.45 -4.29
N SER A 390 25.06 14.87 -5.22
CA SER A 390 24.56 15.61 -6.37
C SER A 390 23.12 15.22 -6.67
N ALA A 391 22.34 16.14 -7.20
CA ALA A 391 20.95 15.91 -7.59
C ALA A 391 20.61 16.61 -8.90
N ALA A 392 19.85 15.93 -9.74
CA ALA A 392 19.18 16.48 -10.90
C ALA A 392 17.67 16.42 -10.64
N VAL A 393 17.02 17.58 -10.62
CA VAL A 393 15.63 17.75 -10.21
C VAL A 393 14.80 18.26 -11.37
N THR A 394 13.70 17.59 -11.65
CA THR A 394 12.63 18.10 -12.52
C THR A 394 11.52 18.67 -11.63
N ARG A 395 11.29 19.98 -11.71
CA ARG A 395 10.24 20.68 -10.97
C ARG A 395 8.88 20.52 -11.67
N TYR A 396 7.81 20.88 -10.96
CA TYR A 396 6.43 20.73 -11.43
C TYR A 396 6.10 21.60 -12.67
N ASP A 397 6.85 22.69 -12.87
CA ASP A 397 6.77 23.56 -14.05
C ASP A 397 7.64 23.09 -15.23
N GLY A 398 8.33 21.95 -15.07
CA GLY A 398 9.24 21.37 -16.04
C GLY A 398 10.65 21.97 -16.04
N SER A 399 10.91 22.98 -15.22
CA SER A 399 12.26 23.50 -15.02
C SER A 399 13.18 22.41 -14.45
N GLN A 400 14.44 22.47 -14.87
CA GLN A 400 15.48 21.55 -14.41
C GLN A 400 16.41 22.29 -13.46
N GLU A 401 16.76 21.66 -12.36
CA GLU A 401 17.69 22.18 -11.37
C GLU A 401 18.77 21.13 -11.09
N ALA A 402 20.00 21.58 -10.88
CA ALA A 402 21.12 20.73 -10.51
C ALA A 402 21.75 21.24 -9.21
N LEU A 403 21.98 20.33 -8.27
CA LEU A 403 22.62 20.59 -6.99
C LEU A 403 23.88 19.74 -6.87
N ALA A 404 24.93 20.30 -6.30
CA ALA A 404 26.16 19.56 -6.00
C ALA A 404 26.81 20.13 -4.74
N TYR A 405 27.05 19.27 -3.75
CA TYR A 405 27.65 19.63 -2.47
C TYR A 405 28.69 18.58 -2.05
N GLY A 406 29.77 19.03 -1.41
CA GLY A 406 30.68 18.12 -0.70
C GLY A 406 30.03 17.65 0.60
N LEU A 407 30.16 16.37 0.92
CA LEU A 407 29.71 15.76 2.18
C LEU A 407 30.89 15.53 3.12
N ILE A 408 30.63 15.70 4.42
CA ILE A 408 31.57 15.37 5.50
C ILE A 408 30.88 14.53 6.58
N GLY A 409 31.69 13.81 7.34
CA GLY A 409 31.24 13.10 8.54
C GLY A 409 30.74 14.04 9.64
N THR A 410 29.96 13.51 10.57
CA THR A 410 29.41 14.23 11.73
C THR A 410 30.38 14.32 12.92
N GLY A 411 31.64 13.90 12.73
CA GLY A 411 32.66 13.84 13.77
C GLY A 411 32.52 12.63 14.70
N THR A 412 33.34 12.58 15.75
CA THR A 412 33.43 11.42 16.66
C THR A 412 32.22 11.26 17.59
N ALA A 413 31.47 12.33 17.83
CA ALA A 413 30.27 12.33 18.67
C ALA A 413 28.97 12.15 17.85
N GLY A 414 29.05 12.23 16.53
CA GLY A 414 27.89 12.12 15.64
C GLY A 414 27.64 10.68 15.17
N PRO A 415 26.46 10.40 14.57
CA PRO A 415 26.17 9.10 13.99
C PRO A 415 27.05 8.76 12.79
N GLN A 416 27.50 7.51 12.68
CA GLN A 416 28.49 7.11 11.67
C GLN A 416 27.91 7.08 10.25
N GLY A 417 26.66 6.66 10.13
CA GLY A 417 25.87 6.56 8.91
C GLY A 417 25.18 7.85 8.50
N MET A 418 25.63 8.98 9.03
CA MET A 418 25.12 10.29 8.68
C MET A 418 26.24 11.15 8.10
N ARG A 419 25.88 11.97 7.11
CA ARG A 419 26.76 12.96 6.49
C ARG A 419 26.06 14.30 6.42
N ILE A 420 26.84 15.37 6.42
CA ILE A 420 26.35 16.76 6.30
C ILE A 420 27.04 17.45 5.11
N ALA A 421 26.29 18.28 4.40
CA ALA A 421 26.86 19.13 3.35
C ALA A 421 27.82 20.18 3.96
N ASN A 422 29.06 20.21 3.46
CA ASN A 422 30.15 21.04 3.95
C ASN A 422 30.06 22.51 3.47
N GLN A 423 29.29 22.82 2.41
CA GLN A 423 29.11 24.16 1.85
C GLN A 423 27.71 24.26 1.18
N GLY A 424 27.00 25.38 1.32
CA GLY A 424 25.65 25.63 0.75
C GLY A 424 24.64 26.22 1.76
N PRO A 425 23.49 26.78 1.33
CA PRO A 425 22.53 27.38 2.24
C PRO A 425 21.93 26.31 3.15
N GLY A 426 22.25 26.34 4.45
CA GLY A 426 21.43 25.69 5.48
C GLY A 426 21.57 24.17 5.67
N GLY A 427 22.76 23.59 5.48
CA GLY A 427 23.12 22.30 6.10
C GLY A 427 22.18 21.13 5.79
N LEU A 428 22.26 20.60 4.55
CA LEU A 428 21.63 19.33 4.21
C LEU A 428 22.31 18.18 4.97
N TRP A 429 21.53 17.19 5.36
CA TRP A 429 21.99 15.96 5.99
C TRP A 429 21.54 14.77 5.15
N ALA A 430 22.41 13.78 5.01
CA ALA A 430 22.17 12.60 4.22
C ALA A 430 22.34 11.33 5.05
N VAL A 431 21.49 10.35 4.76
CA VAL A 431 21.62 8.95 5.20
C VAL A 431 21.34 8.05 4.00
N GLN A 432 21.94 6.87 3.99
CA GLN A 432 21.67 5.86 2.98
C GLN A 432 21.71 4.46 3.57
N SER A 433 21.02 3.55 2.88
CA SER A 433 20.98 2.12 3.14
C SER A 433 21.08 1.39 1.80
N GLY A 434 21.07 0.06 1.79
CA GLY A 434 21.16 -0.73 0.55
C GLY A 434 19.95 -0.63 -0.38
N GLN A 435 18.85 0.02 0.03
CA GLN A 435 17.62 0.17 -0.77
C GLN A 435 17.04 1.58 -0.75
N LEU A 436 17.40 2.42 0.23
CA LEU A 436 16.86 3.76 0.39
C LEU A 436 17.97 4.79 0.59
N ALA A 437 17.74 5.99 0.08
CA ALA A 437 18.55 7.15 0.40
C ALA A 437 17.64 8.34 0.74
N VAL A 438 18.04 9.11 1.75
CA VAL A 438 17.25 10.24 2.26
C VAL A 438 18.16 11.43 2.51
N VAL A 439 17.72 12.60 2.05
CA VAL A 439 18.37 13.88 2.33
C VAL A 439 17.35 14.79 3.00
N VAL A 440 17.73 15.49 4.07
CA VAL A 440 16.88 16.43 4.80
C VAL A 440 17.59 17.76 4.99
N GLY A 441 16.88 18.88 4.95
CA GLY A 441 17.46 20.19 5.27
C GLY A 441 17.68 20.40 6.76
N GLY A 442 18.61 21.27 7.13
CA GLY A 442 18.99 21.53 8.52
C GLY A 442 17.89 22.24 9.32
N ARG A 443 17.82 21.94 10.62
CA ARG A 443 16.84 22.54 11.56
C ARG A 443 16.98 24.06 11.62
N GLY A 444 15.88 24.81 11.56
CA GLY A 444 15.91 26.27 11.68
C GLY A 444 16.66 27.03 10.57
N THR A 445 17.04 26.35 9.48
CA THR A 445 17.74 26.97 8.34
C THR A 445 16.76 27.38 7.23
N ALA A 446 17.26 27.96 6.14
CA ALA A 446 16.47 28.21 4.93
C ALA A 446 15.94 26.91 4.26
N GLN A 447 16.56 25.75 4.54
CA GLN A 447 16.17 24.45 4.00
C GLN A 447 15.30 23.65 4.98
N LYS A 448 14.87 24.24 6.10
CA LYS A 448 14.05 23.53 7.08
C LYS A 448 12.75 23.00 6.45
N GLY A 449 12.38 21.76 6.78
CA GLY A 449 11.23 21.10 6.18
C GLY A 449 11.42 20.61 4.74
N PHE A 450 12.62 20.77 4.15
CA PHE A 450 13.01 20.05 2.95
C PHE A 450 13.34 18.60 3.30
N ILE A 451 12.75 17.64 2.59
CA ILE A 451 13.22 16.26 2.57
C ILE A 451 13.10 15.71 1.16
N GLN A 452 14.05 14.86 0.82
CA GLN A 452 14.15 14.13 -0.42
C GLN A 452 14.31 12.65 -0.10
N ILE A 453 13.51 11.81 -0.74
CA ILE A 453 13.48 10.36 -0.49
C ILE A 453 13.61 9.65 -1.82
N GLY A 454 14.49 8.66 -1.91
CA GLY A 454 14.68 7.86 -3.12
C GLY A 454 14.87 6.38 -2.84
N LEU A 455 14.43 5.58 -3.79
CA LEU A 455 14.79 4.17 -3.91
C LEU A 455 16.12 4.07 -4.65
N THR A 456 17.06 3.28 -4.13
CA THR A 456 18.36 3.06 -4.78
C THR A 456 18.22 2.17 -6.00
N ASP A 457 19.08 2.38 -7.00
CA ASP A 457 19.11 1.59 -8.24
C ASP A 457 19.63 0.15 -8.07
#